data_AF-A0AAW5FZL9-F1
#
_entry.id   AF-A0AAW5FZL9-F1
#
_cell.length_a   1.000
_cell.length_b   1.000
_cell.length_c   1.000
_cell.angle_alpha   90.00
_cell.angle_beta   90.00
_cell.angle_gamma   90.00
#
_symmetry.space_group_name_H-M   'P 1'
#
loop_
_entity.id
_entity.type
_entity.pdbx_description
1 polymer ?
#
loop_
_entity_poly.entity_id
_entity_poly.type
_entity_poly.pdbx_seq_one_letter_code
_entity_poly.pdbx_strand_id
1 'polypeptide(L)' 'GDGYGIHGTPFPGKVSKSESHGCVRLTNWDAERVAERLSKGTPVEFVNRVK' A
#
# COMPACT_ATOMS: atom_id res chain seq x y z
N GLY A 1 -3.12 12.20 -12.58
CA GLY A 1 -2.99 12.13 -11.11
C GLY A 1 -1.71 11.39 -10.87
N ASP A 2 -0.61 12.13 -10.85
CA ASP A 2 0.68 11.61 -11.30
C ASP A 2 1.54 11.19 -10.09
N GLY A 3 0.92 10.58 -9.08
CA GLY A 3 1.54 10.29 -7.79
C GLY A 3 1.23 8.89 -7.26
N TYR A 4 2.08 8.42 -6.34
CA TYR A 4 1.95 7.15 -5.65
C TYR A 4 0.93 7.21 -4.51
N GLY A 5 0.26 6.09 -4.22
CA GLY A 5 -0.68 5.97 -3.10
C GLY A 5 -0.69 4.59 -2.46
N ILE A 6 -1.10 4.54 -1.19
CA ILE A 6 -1.31 3.30 -0.42
C ILE A 6 -2.82 3.17 -0.20
N HIS A 7 -3.43 2.08 -0.66
CA HIS A 7 -4.88 1.92 -0.56
C HIS A 7 -5.33 0.45 -0.51
N GLY A 8 -6.57 0.22 -0.07
CA GLY A 8 -7.22 -1.09 -0.08
C GLY A 8 -7.54 -1.60 -1.50
N THR A 9 -8.12 -2.79 -1.61
CA THR A 9 -8.44 -3.39 -2.91
C THR A 9 -9.72 -4.24 -2.83
N PRO A 10 -10.59 -4.20 -3.86
CA PRO A 10 -11.74 -5.10 -3.94
C PRO A 10 -11.35 -6.56 -4.24
N PHE A 11 -10.07 -6.82 -4.54
CA PHE A 11 -9.56 -8.16 -4.87
C PHE A 11 -8.42 -8.57 -3.92
N PRO A 12 -8.70 -8.88 -2.63
CA PRO A 12 -7.67 -9.14 -1.62
C PRO A 12 -6.77 -10.33 -1.97
N GLY A 13 -7.31 -11.37 -2.63
CA GLY A 13 -6.52 -12.54 -3.08
C GLY A 13 -5.47 -12.25 -4.16
N LYS A 14 -5.45 -11.04 -4.72
CA LYS A 14 -4.45 -10.60 -5.71
C LYS A 14 -3.30 -9.79 -5.10
N VAL A 15 -3.37 -9.43 -3.81
CA VAL A 15 -2.27 -8.75 -3.11
C VAL A 15 -1.01 -9.63 -3.19
N SER A 16 0.13 -9.04 -3.54
CA SER A 16 1.41 -9.74 -3.77
C SER A 16 1.42 -10.75 -4.95
N LYS A 17 0.37 -10.81 -5.78
CA LYS A 17 0.26 -11.75 -6.90
C LYS A 17 0.07 -11.07 -8.25
N SER A 18 -0.23 -9.78 -8.25
CA SER A 18 -0.38 -8.97 -9.46
C SER A 18 0.30 -7.63 -9.28
N GLU A 19 1.02 -7.21 -10.32
CA GLU A 19 1.62 -5.88 -10.40
C GLU A 19 0.56 -4.77 -10.40
N SER A 20 0.93 -3.61 -9.87
CA SER A 20 0.16 -2.37 -10.00
C SER A 20 0.84 -1.45 -11.01
N HIS A 21 0.19 -0.35 -11.36
CA HIS A 21 0.79 0.72 -12.18
C HIS A 21 1.45 1.80 -11.30
N GLY A 22 1.91 1.44 -10.10
CA GLY A 22 2.61 2.34 -9.16
C GLY A 22 2.03 2.36 -7.75
N CYS A 23 0.73 2.17 -7.55
CA CYS A 23 0.16 2.18 -6.19
C CYS A 23 0.51 0.94 -5.37
N VAL A 24 0.64 1.11 -4.05
CA VAL A 24 0.76 0.00 -3.10
C VAL A 24 -0.64 -0.45 -2.68
N ARG A 25 -1.02 -1.68 -3.06
CA ARG A 25 -2.33 -2.26 -2.73
C ARG A 25 -2.23 -3.14 -1.50
N LEU A 26 -3.08 -2.87 -0.52
CA LEU A 26 -3.26 -3.66 0.68
C LEU A 26 -4.62 -4.36 0.65
N THR A 27 -4.81 -5.31 1.55
CA THR A 27 -6.16 -5.72 1.93
C THR A 27 -6.86 -4.54 2.62
N ASN A 28 -8.20 -4.52 2.65
CA ASN A 28 -8.92 -3.39 3.23
C ASN A 28 -8.64 -3.24 4.74
N TRP A 29 -8.59 -4.36 5.48
CA TRP A 29 -8.29 -4.34 6.91
C TRP A 29 -6.86 -3.87 7.22
N ASP A 30 -5.89 -4.20 6.36
CA ASP A 30 -4.52 -3.69 6.53
C ASP A 30 -4.44 -2.19 6.21
N ALA A 31 -5.19 -1.71 5.20
CA ALA A 31 -5.26 -0.28 4.88
C ALA A 31 -5.85 0.54 6.03
N GLU A 32 -6.94 0.07 6.65
CA GLU A 32 -7.52 0.67 7.86
C GLU A 32 -6.52 0.67 9.01
N ARG A 33 -5.87 -0.48 9.26
CA ARG A 33 -4.87 -0.64 10.34
C ARG A 33 -3.69 0.33 10.19
N VAL A 34 -3.27 0.60 8.95
CA VAL A 34 -2.23 1.61 8.64
C VAL A 34 -2.78 3.01 8.88
N ALA A 35 -3.98 3.33 8.40
CA ALA A 35 -4.59 4.65 8.57
C ALA A 35 -4.78 5.04 10.04
N GLU A 36 -5.12 4.09 10.91
CA GLU A 36 -5.26 4.31 12.35
C GLU A 36 -3.93 4.64 13.06
N ARG A 37 -2.80 4.18 12.52
CA ARG A 37 -1.48 4.26 13.18
C ARG A 37 -0.64 5.43 12.71
N LEU A 38 -0.95 6.00 11.56
CA LEU A 38 -0.13 7.00 10.92
C LEU A 38 -0.77 8.39 11.00
N SER A 39 0.09 9.40 11.08
CA SER A 39 -0.30 10.80 10.95
C SER A 39 0.17 11.36 9.61
N LYS A 40 -0.48 12.44 9.14
CA LYS A 40 -0.02 13.15 7.93
C LYS A 40 1.43 13.59 8.12
N GLY A 41 2.22 13.47 7.05
CA GLY A 41 3.66 13.77 7.06
C GLY A 41 4.54 12.60 7.52
N THR A 42 3.98 11.44 7.87
CA THR A 42 4.78 10.23 8.11
C THR A 42 5.60 9.90 6.85
N PRO A 43 6.94 9.85 6.93
CA PRO A 43 7.78 9.51 5.78
C PRO A 43 7.50 8.08 5.28
N VAL A 44 7.57 7.90 3.97
CA VAL A 44 7.47 6.59 3.30
C VAL A 44 8.74 6.36 2.51
N GLU A 45 9.35 5.19 2.70
CA GLU A 45 10.55 4.76 1.98
C GLU A 45 10.28 3.42 1.29
N PHE A 46 10.56 3.36 -0.01
CA PHE A 46 10.59 2.10 -0.74
C PHE A 46 11.97 1.48 -0.61
N VAL A 47 12.09 0.50 0.29
CA VAL A 47 13.34 -0.23 0.49
C VAL A 47 13.34 -1.52 -0.34
N ASN A 48 14.38 -1.73 -1.13
CA ASN A 48 14.60 -3.02 -1.77
C ASN A 48 15.30 -3.94 -0.77
N ARG A 49 14.55 -4.88 -0.18
CA ARG A 49 15.14 -5.96 0.61
C ARG A 49 15.37 -7.15 -0.30
N VAL A 50 16.60 -7.30 -0.77
CA VAL A 50 17.07 -8.58 -1.28
C VAL A 50 16.98 -9.55 -0.12
N LYS A 51 16.28 -10.67 -0.30
CA LYS A 51 16.32 -11.76 0.68
C LYS A 51 17.73 -12.32 0.80
#